data_AF-A0A818YTV1-F1
#
_entry.id   AF-A0A818YTV1-F1
#
_cell.length_a   1.000
_cell.length_b   1.000
_cell.length_c   1.000
_cell.angle_alpha   90.00
_cell.angle_beta   90.00
_cell.angle_gamma   90.00
#
_symmetry.space_group_name_H-M   'P 1'
#
loop_
_entity.id
_entity.type
_entity.pdbx_description
1 polymer ?
#
loop_
_entity_poly.entity_id
_entity_poly.type
_entity_poly.pdbx_seq_one_letter_code
_entity_poly.pdbx_strand_id
1 'polypeptide(L)'
;MIMMMMQDFDPTTMNDVVEIDPKMGTKKRLKLEEKAEKRQQREQELIDRRERKEREEKLAEERRKKELEEEQRQKEEEEEERRRKEERERKEYEEYLELKKGFTIEEEGHDQNPDDVDNVSALNQFVEYIKTAKFMYLDELAAQFKLRTQDVIDRLKYLQETGSITGLFDDRGKYIYLTRDEMERVTKAIRQRGRISFSDLSKISNELIDFSGTRTVNDKLLETDDTAN
;
A
#
# COMPACT_ATOMS: atom_id res chain seq x y z
N MET A 1 -31.94 8.37 46.89
CA MET A 1 -32.83 9.39 47.49
C MET A 1 -34.15 8.76 47.97
N ILE A 2 -34.08 7.63 48.69
CA ILE A 2 -35.19 7.02 49.44
C ILE A 2 -34.55 6.46 50.73
N MET A 3 -33.99 7.35 51.54
CA MET A 3 -33.36 7.01 52.83
C MET A 3 -33.80 8.02 53.91
N MET A 4 -35.00 8.59 53.75
CA MET A 4 -35.44 9.70 54.57
C MET A 4 -36.97 9.74 54.69
N MET A 5 -37.57 8.66 55.20
CA MET A 5 -38.92 8.66 55.79
C MET A 5 -39.01 7.49 56.79
N MET A 6 -38.18 7.54 57.81
CA MET A 6 -38.23 6.61 58.94
C MET A 6 -38.24 7.43 60.23
N GLN A 7 -39.22 8.31 60.35
CA GLN A 7 -39.56 9.03 61.57
C GLN A 7 -41.08 8.95 61.75
N ASP A 8 -41.48 8.72 63.00
CA ASP A 8 -42.84 8.66 63.55
C ASP A 8 -43.57 7.30 63.50
N PHE A 9 -42.91 6.23 63.96
CA PHE A 9 -43.62 5.11 64.58
C PHE A 9 -43.33 5.09 66.07
N ASP A 10 -44.23 5.72 66.83
CA ASP A 10 -44.24 5.74 68.29
C ASP A 10 -44.66 4.34 68.82
N PRO A 11 -43.79 3.58 69.52
CA PRO A 11 -44.04 2.18 69.85
C PRO A 11 -45.00 1.98 71.04
N THR A 12 -45.72 3.01 71.50
CA THR A 12 -46.49 2.95 72.76
C THR A 12 -48.00 2.76 72.63
N THR A 13 -48.55 2.48 71.45
CA THR A 13 -50.02 2.34 71.28
C THR A 13 -50.47 1.06 70.59
N MET A 14 -49.98 -0.12 70.99
CA MET A 14 -50.72 -1.38 70.77
C MET A 14 -50.53 -2.37 71.91
N ASN A 15 -51.08 -2.04 73.07
CA ASN A 15 -51.49 -3.02 74.07
C ASN A 15 -53.00 -2.89 74.30
N ASP A 16 -53.79 -3.11 73.25
CA ASP A 16 -55.20 -3.50 73.42
C ASP A 16 -55.21 -4.97 73.87
N VAL A 17 -54.77 -5.21 75.10
CA VAL A 17 -55.14 -6.42 75.82
C VAL A 17 -56.64 -6.29 76.06
N VAL A 18 -57.44 -6.85 75.16
CA VAL A 18 -58.88 -6.97 75.36
C VAL A 18 -59.06 -7.92 76.55
N GLU A 19 -59.13 -7.35 77.75
CA GLU A 19 -59.55 -8.06 78.95
C GLU A 19 -60.89 -8.73 78.66
N ILE A 20 -60.89 -10.06 78.66
CA ILE A 20 -62.10 -10.85 78.45
C ILE A 20 -62.91 -10.77 79.74
N ASP A 21 -63.90 -9.88 79.75
CA ASP A 21 -64.89 -9.80 80.83
C ASP A 21 -65.56 -11.19 81.01
N PRO A 22 -65.47 -11.82 82.19
CA PRO A 22 -65.96 -13.18 82.42
C PRO A 22 -67.48 -13.35 82.28
N LYS A 23 -68.23 -12.26 82.03
CA LYS A 23 -69.66 -12.27 81.65
C LYS A 23 -69.94 -12.05 80.16
N MET A 24 -68.98 -12.23 79.25
CA MET A 24 -69.24 -12.22 77.81
C MET A 24 -69.85 -13.54 77.29
N GLY A 25 -71.02 -13.46 76.65
CA GLY A 25 -71.68 -14.61 76.02
C GLY A 25 -70.87 -15.24 74.87
N THR A 26 -71.01 -16.56 74.70
CA THR A 26 -70.26 -17.40 73.73
C THR A 26 -70.17 -16.82 72.31
N LYS A 27 -71.25 -16.20 71.82
CA LYS A 27 -71.31 -15.57 70.48
C LYS A 27 -70.36 -14.36 70.31
N LYS A 28 -70.08 -13.61 71.38
CA LYS A 28 -69.17 -12.44 71.30
C LYS A 28 -67.70 -12.85 71.26
N ARG A 29 -67.32 -13.95 71.94
CA ARG A 29 -65.95 -14.48 71.92
C ARG A 29 -65.57 -15.04 70.55
N LEU A 30 -66.44 -15.85 69.94
CA LEU A 30 -66.23 -16.37 68.59
C LEU A 30 -66.06 -15.25 67.55
N LYS A 31 -66.83 -14.16 67.67
CA LYS A 31 -66.68 -12.99 66.79
C LYS A 31 -65.37 -12.21 67.01
N LEU A 32 -64.83 -12.21 68.23
CA LEU A 32 -63.56 -11.57 68.55
C LEU A 32 -62.38 -12.41 68.03
N GLU A 33 -62.47 -13.73 68.17
CA GLU A 33 -61.51 -14.70 67.64
C GLU A 33 -61.48 -14.67 66.11
N GLU A 34 -62.64 -14.72 65.44
CA GLU A 34 -62.74 -14.58 63.97
C GLU A 34 -62.17 -13.24 63.48
N LYS A 35 -62.36 -12.15 64.24
CA LYS A 35 -61.77 -10.83 63.92
C LYS A 35 -60.26 -10.81 64.10
N ALA A 36 -59.73 -11.52 65.10
CA ALA A 36 -58.30 -11.66 65.36
C ALA A 36 -57.62 -12.53 64.28
N GLU A 37 -58.21 -13.68 63.92
CA GLU A 37 -57.73 -14.53 62.83
C GLU A 37 -57.76 -13.78 61.49
N LYS A 38 -58.83 -13.06 61.18
CA LYS A 38 -58.91 -12.21 59.98
C LYS A 38 -57.92 -11.04 59.99
N ARG A 39 -57.44 -10.60 61.16
CA ARG A 39 -56.38 -9.60 61.28
C ARG A 39 -55.02 -10.24 61.03
N GLN A 40 -54.76 -11.40 61.62
CA GLN A 40 -53.53 -12.18 61.44
C GLN A 40 -53.35 -12.64 59.98
N GLN A 41 -54.41 -13.13 59.32
CA GLN A 41 -54.37 -13.51 57.90
C GLN A 41 -53.99 -12.33 57.00
N ARG A 42 -54.57 -11.15 57.24
CA ARG A 42 -54.23 -9.94 56.48
C ARG A 42 -52.79 -9.48 56.72
N GLU A 43 -52.29 -9.65 57.93
CA GLU A 43 -50.91 -9.30 58.27
C GLU A 43 -49.91 -10.25 57.62
N GLN A 44 -50.17 -11.57 57.65
CA GLN A 44 -49.37 -12.57 56.93
C GLN A 44 -49.38 -12.33 55.41
N GLU A 45 -50.54 -12.07 54.82
CA GLU A 45 -50.65 -11.77 53.38
C GLU A 45 -49.84 -10.50 52.99
N LEU A 46 -49.83 -9.48 53.85
CA LEU A 46 -49.04 -8.27 53.62
C LEU A 46 -47.54 -8.52 53.74
N ILE A 47 -47.11 -9.38 54.67
CA ILE A 47 -45.70 -9.80 54.83
C ILE A 47 -45.27 -10.60 53.60
N ASP A 48 -46.03 -11.62 53.20
CA ASP A 48 -45.74 -12.45 52.03
C ASP A 48 -45.66 -11.61 50.75
N ARG A 49 -46.57 -10.65 50.59
CA ARG A 49 -46.55 -9.71 49.45
C ARG A 49 -45.33 -8.82 49.46
N ARG A 50 -44.88 -8.34 50.63
CA ARG A 50 -43.65 -7.54 50.77
C ARG A 50 -42.40 -8.36 50.49
N GLU A 51 -42.29 -9.56 51.06
CA GLU A 51 -41.16 -10.46 50.83
C GLU A 51 -41.06 -10.88 49.37
N ARG A 52 -42.19 -11.19 48.73
CA ARG A 52 -42.23 -11.50 47.30
C ARG A 52 -41.75 -10.32 46.46
N LYS A 53 -42.24 -9.11 46.75
CA LYS A 53 -41.84 -7.90 46.04
C LYS A 53 -40.35 -7.60 46.22
N GLU A 54 -39.81 -7.71 47.44
CA GLU A 54 -38.40 -7.50 47.72
C GLU A 54 -37.51 -8.55 47.01
N ARG A 55 -37.94 -9.82 46.97
CA ARG A 55 -37.23 -10.87 46.23
C ARG A 55 -37.24 -10.63 44.72
N GLU A 56 -38.38 -10.22 44.15
CA GLU A 56 -38.50 -9.86 42.74
C GLU A 56 -37.62 -8.63 42.39
N GLU A 57 -37.58 -7.62 43.24
CA GLU A 57 -36.73 -6.43 43.07
C GLU A 57 -35.23 -6.77 43.12
N LYS A 58 -34.79 -7.60 44.08
CA LYS A 58 -33.40 -8.07 44.17
C LYS A 58 -32.98 -8.86 42.93
N LEU A 59 -33.84 -9.76 42.44
CA LEU A 59 -33.58 -10.52 41.22
C LEU A 59 -33.53 -9.62 39.98
N ALA A 60 -34.39 -8.60 39.91
CA ALA A 60 -34.39 -7.63 38.81
C ALA A 60 -33.13 -6.75 38.83
N GLU A 61 -32.68 -6.32 40.01
CA GLU A 61 -31.44 -5.55 40.17
C GLU A 61 -30.21 -6.38 39.80
N GLU A 62 -30.14 -7.64 40.24
CA GLU A 62 -29.04 -8.55 39.87
C GLU A 62 -29.00 -8.80 38.35
N ARG A 63 -30.16 -8.98 37.71
CA ARG A 63 -30.25 -9.11 36.24
C ARG A 63 -29.75 -7.86 35.53
N ARG A 64 -30.22 -6.68 35.93
CA ARG A 64 -29.77 -5.40 35.36
C ARG A 64 -28.27 -5.20 35.51
N LYS A 65 -27.70 -5.57 36.67
CA LYS A 65 -26.26 -5.47 36.90
C LYS A 65 -25.47 -6.40 35.98
N LYS A 66 -25.92 -7.65 35.80
CA LYS A 66 -25.28 -8.61 34.89
C LYS A 66 -25.38 -8.16 33.42
N GLU A 67 -26.54 -7.67 32.99
CA GLU A 67 -26.74 -7.13 31.65
C GLU A 67 -25.80 -5.94 31.38
N LEU A 68 -25.66 -5.02 32.33
CA LEU A 68 -24.75 -3.87 32.20
C LEU A 68 -23.28 -4.30 32.13
N GLU A 69 -22.87 -5.27 32.95
CA GLU A 69 -21.51 -5.81 32.93
C GLU A 69 -21.20 -6.54 31.61
N GLU A 70 -22.17 -7.29 31.09
CA GLU A 70 -22.03 -7.97 29.79
C GLU A 70 -21.97 -6.98 28.63
N GLU A 71 -22.80 -5.93 28.64
CA GLU A 71 -22.76 -4.86 27.63
C GLU A 71 -21.43 -4.08 27.67
N GLN A 72 -20.88 -3.82 28.86
CA GLN A 72 -19.56 -3.18 28.99
C GLN A 72 -18.45 -4.07 28.44
N ARG A 73 -18.42 -5.35 28.79
CA ARG A 73 -17.44 -6.31 28.26
C ARG A 73 -17.53 -6.45 26.74
N GLN A 74 -18.74 -6.53 26.18
CA GLN A 74 -18.93 -6.59 24.72
C GLN A 74 -18.41 -5.33 24.02
N LYS A 75 -18.63 -4.14 24.59
CA LYS A 75 -18.11 -2.88 24.04
C LYS A 75 -16.59 -2.80 24.09
N GLU A 76 -15.98 -3.27 25.19
CA GLU A 76 -14.52 -3.33 25.33
C GLU A 76 -13.90 -4.30 24.31
N GLU A 77 -14.48 -5.48 24.13
CA GLU A 77 -14.02 -6.47 23.14
C GLU A 77 -14.17 -5.94 21.69
N GLU A 78 -15.30 -5.30 21.35
CA GLU A 78 -15.53 -4.72 20.02
C GLU A 78 -14.55 -3.56 19.73
N GLU A 79 -14.25 -2.71 20.73
CA GLU A 79 -13.29 -1.62 20.57
C GLU A 79 -11.85 -2.16 20.41
N GLU A 80 -11.47 -3.19 21.15
CA GLU A 80 -10.16 -3.84 21.01
C GLU A 80 -10.01 -4.51 19.64
N GLU A 81 -11.05 -5.22 19.17
CA GLU A 81 -11.04 -5.86 17.85
C GLU A 81 -10.92 -4.81 16.73
N ARG A 82 -11.67 -3.70 16.83
CA ARG A 82 -11.58 -2.60 15.87
C ARG A 82 -10.19 -1.97 15.86
N ARG A 83 -9.59 -1.71 17.02
CA ARG A 83 -8.21 -1.19 17.12
C ARG A 83 -7.18 -2.14 16.53
N ARG A 84 -7.34 -3.45 16.78
CA ARG A 84 -6.43 -4.47 16.24
C ARG A 84 -6.55 -4.58 14.73
N LYS A 85 -7.74 -4.42 14.17
CA LYS A 85 -7.98 -4.41 12.72
C LYS A 85 -7.37 -3.17 12.07
N GLU A 86 -7.60 -1.98 12.64
CA GLU A 86 -7.00 -0.73 12.15
C GLU A 86 -5.46 -0.76 12.18
N GLU A 87 -4.85 -1.33 13.23
CA GLU A 87 -3.40 -1.47 13.30
C GLU A 87 -2.85 -2.45 12.25
N ARG A 88 -3.56 -3.55 11.98
CA ARG A 88 -3.19 -4.49 10.92
C ARG A 88 -3.31 -3.86 9.54
N GLU A 89 -4.44 -3.23 9.24
CA GLU A 89 -4.67 -2.55 7.96
C GLU A 89 -3.63 -1.45 7.72
N ARG A 90 -3.23 -0.72 8.77
CA ARG A 90 -2.16 0.28 8.68
C ARG A 90 -0.80 -0.35 8.34
N LYS A 91 -0.42 -1.44 9.03
CA LYS A 91 0.83 -2.15 8.75
C LYS A 91 0.83 -2.73 7.34
N GLU A 92 -0.26 -3.37 6.92
CA GLU A 92 -0.43 -3.89 5.57
C GLU A 92 -0.35 -2.77 4.51
N TYR A 93 -0.89 -1.59 4.79
CA TYR A 93 -0.80 -0.44 3.90
C TYR A 93 0.62 0.14 3.81
N GLU A 94 1.33 0.21 4.94
CA GLU A 94 2.74 0.62 4.98
C GLU A 94 3.62 -0.39 4.21
N GLU A 95 3.43 -1.69 4.44
CA GLU A 95 4.11 -2.77 3.70
C GLU A 95 3.76 -2.74 2.20
N TYR A 96 2.50 -2.49 1.84
CA TYR A 96 2.07 -2.33 0.45
C TYR A 96 2.74 -1.12 -0.21
N LEU A 97 2.88 0.00 0.50
CA LEU A 97 3.57 1.19 0.00
C LEU A 97 5.06 0.92 -0.22
N GLU A 98 5.72 0.20 0.69
CA GLU A 98 7.12 -0.21 0.52
C GLU A 98 7.29 -1.17 -0.66
N LEU A 99 6.44 -2.19 -0.76
CA LEU A 99 6.43 -3.12 -1.88
C LEU A 99 6.13 -2.39 -3.19
N LYS A 100 5.19 -1.44 -3.21
CA LYS A 100 4.87 -0.62 -4.37
C LYS A 100 6.03 0.30 -4.76
N LYS A 101 6.79 0.84 -3.81
CA LYS A 101 8.01 1.60 -4.10
C LYS A 101 9.07 0.71 -4.75
N GLY A 102 9.22 -0.53 -4.28
CA GLY A 102 10.14 -1.51 -4.90
C GLY A 102 9.63 -2.11 -6.21
N PHE A 103 8.31 -2.18 -6.40
CA PHE A 103 7.63 -2.69 -7.58
C PHE A 103 7.23 -1.59 -8.56
N THR A 104 7.64 -0.34 -8.31
CA THR A 104 7.73 0.65 -9.39
C THR A 104 8.88 0.14 -10.24
N ILE A 105 8.51 -0.78 -11.13
CA ILE A 105 9.32 -1.39 -12.17
C ILE A 105 10.16 -0.26 -12.74
N GLU A 106 11.44 -0.55 -12.94
CA GLU A 106 12.34 0.17 -13.84
C GLU A 106 11.74 0.14 -15.25
N GLU A 107 10.57 0.73 -15.44
CA GLU A 107 10.15 1.27 -16.70
C GLU A 107 11.08 2.45 -16.85
N GLU A 108 12.19 2.17 -17.52
CA GLU A 108 13.24 3.07 -17.97
C GLU A 108 12.61 4.14 -18.88
N GLY A 109 11.70 4.92 -18.31
CA GLY A 109 11.27 6.22 -18.77
C GLY A 109 12.39 7.14 -18.38
N HIS A 110 13.25 7.39 -19.36
CA HIS A 110 14.35 8.34 -19.34
C HIS A 110 13.89 9.67 -18.70
N ASP A 111 14.05 9.77 -17.38
CA ASP A 111 13.76 11.00 -16.64
C ASP A 111 14.82 11.99 -17.08
N GLN A 112 14.41 12.96 -17.90
CA GLN A 112 15.27 14.09 -18.25
C GLN A 112 15.42 14.93 -17.00
N ASN A 113 16.36 14.54 -16.13
CA ASN A 113 16.91 15.48 -15.17
C ASN A 113 17.64 16.58 -15.98
N PRO A 114 17.22 17.85 -15.86
CA PRO A 114 17.75 18.97 -16.62
C PRO A 114 19.03 19.52 -15.96
N ASP A 115 19.93 18.63 -15.53
CA ASP A 115 21.28 19.05 -15.13
C ASP A 115 22.12 19.12 -16.41
N ASP A 116 22.13 20.31 -17.02
CA ASP A 116 22.75 20.62 -18.32
C ASP A 116 24.23 20.25 -18.43
N VAL A 117 24.94 20.08 -17.30
CA VAL A 117 26.38 19.76 -17.30
C VAL A 117 26.63 18.29 -17.63
N ASP A 118 25.83 17.38 -17.06
CA ASP A 118 25.98 15.94 -17.27
C ASP A 118 25.47 15.54 -18.66
N ASN A 119 24.39 16.19 -19.13
CA ASN A 119 23.85 15.95 -20.48
C ASN A 119 24.83 16.35 -21.59
N VAL A 120 25.54 17.47 -21.45
CA VAL A 120 26.55 17.90 -22.43
C VAL A 120 27.75 16.96 -22.42
N SER A 121 28.19 16.52 -21.24
CA SER A 121 29.27 15.52 -21.13
C SER A 121 28.90 14.20 -21.78
N ALA A 122 27.67 13.71 -21.53
CA ALA A 122 27.15 12.48 -22.13
C ALA A 122 27.00 12.57 -23.66
N LEU A 123 26.54 13.71 -24.19
CA LEU A 123 26.47 13.97 -25.63
C LEU A 123 27.86 13.90 -26.29
N ASN A 124 28.87 14.50 -25.66
CA ASN A 124 30.22 14.48 -26.19
C ASN A 124 30.81 13.06 -26.19
N GLN A 125 30.62 12.29 -25.11
CA GLN A 125 31.03 10.89 -25.04
C GLN A 125 30.34 10.05 -26.12
N PHE A 126 29.05 10.29 -26.37
CA PHE A 126 28.29 9.64 -27.44
C PHE A 126 28.89 9.91 -28.82
N VAL A 127 29.20 11.16 -29.13
CA VAL A 127 29.81 11.55 -30.41
C VAL A 127 31.22 10.95 -30.58
N GLU A 128 32.04 10.98 -29.54
CA GLU A 128 33.40 10.44 -29.59
C GLU A 128 33.41 8.92 -29.73
N TYR A 129 32.48 8.22 -29.07
CA TYR A 129 32.29 6.79 -29.26
C TYR A 129 31.95 6.46 -30.73
N ILE A 130 31.03 7.24 -31.33
CA ILE A 130 30.64 7.05 -32.73
C ILE A 130 31.81 7.21 -33.68
N LYS A 131 32.59 8.27 -33.51
CA LYS A 131 33.77 8.55 -34.33
C LYS A 131 34.84 7.47 -34.22
N THR A 132 35.00 6.88 -33.02
CA THR A 132 36.02 5.88 -32.73
C THR A 132 35.66 4.51 -33.31
N ALA A 133 34.42 4.06 -33.07
CA ALA A 133 33.98 2.74 -33.54
C ALA A 133 33.79 2.70 -35.06
N LYS A 134 33.40 3.82 -35.70
CA LYS A 134 33.05 3.98 -37.12
C LYS A 134 31.89 3.10 -37.63
N PHE A 135 31.84 1.83 -37.25
CA PHE A 135 30.82 0.85 -37.58
C PHE A 135 30.21 0.32 -36.29
N MET A 136 28.88 0.37 -36.15
CA MET A 136 28.17 -0.07 -34.94
C MET A 136 26.79 -0.62 -35.23
N TYR A 137 26.35 -1.53 -34.37
CA TYR A 137 24.95 -1.93 -34.27
C TYR A 137 24.20 -0.94 -33.39
N LEU A 138 23.00 -0.53 -33.81
CA LEU A 138 22.18 0.42 -33.05
C LEU A 138 21.78 -0.16 -31.68
N ASP A 139 21.59 -1.47 -31.59
CA ASP A 139 21.26 -2.15 -30.33
C ASP A 139 22.44 -2.17 -29.34
N GLU A 140 23.67 -2.31 -29.83
CA GLU A 140 24.87 -2.21 -28.98
C GLU A 140 25.06 -0.78 -28.48
N LEU A 141 24.83 0.21 -29.35
CA LEU A 141 24.88 1.62 -28.97
C LEU A 141 23.79 1.96 -27.95
N ALA A 142 22.59 1.41 -28.12
CA ALA A 142 21.48 1.52 -27.18
C ALA A 142 21.83 0.93 -25.81
N ALA A 143 22.37 -0.29 -25.79
CA ALA A 143 22.80 -0.95 -24.55
C ALA A 143 23.91 -0.18 -23.83
N GLN A 144 24.89 0.36 -24.55
CA GLN A 144 26.01 1.08 -23.95
C GLN A 144 25.59 2.39 -23.27
N PHE A 145 24.60 3.08 -23.84
CA PHE A 145 24.10 4.35 -23.30
C PHE A 145 22.81 4.19 -22.49
N LYS A 146 22.32 2.96 -22.30
CA LYS A 146 21.05 2.65 -21.61
C LYS A 146 19.88 3.47 -22.18
N LEU A 147 19.79 3.47 -23.51
CA LEU A 147 18.74 4.15 -24.27
C LEU A 147 17.92 3.12 -25.01
N ARG A 148 16.67 3.45 -25.35
CA ARG A 148 15.93 2.65 -26.34
C ARG A 148 16.53 2.86 -27.71
N THR A 149 16.51 1.83 -28.56
CA THR A 149 17.04 1.89 -29.93
C THR A 149 16.42 3.05 -30.73
N GLN A 150 15.13 3.35 -30.51
CA GLN A 150 14.46 4.48 -31.14
C GLN A 150 15.02 5.84 -30.70
N ASP A 151 15.30 6.01 -29.41
CA ASP A 151 15.87 7.25 -28.86
C ASP A 151 17.30 7.47 -29.40
N VAL A 152 18.06 6.39 -29.60
CA VAL A 152 19.37 6.42 -30.26
C VAL A 152 19.26 6.88 -31.72
N ILE A 153 18.30 6.34 -32.48
CA ILE A 153 18.05 6.73 -33.87
C ILE A 153 17.74 8.22 -33.95
N ASP A 154 16.86 8.71 -33.09
CA ASP A 154 16.43 10.11 -33.11
C ASP A 154 17.58 11.04 -32.71
N ARG A 155 18.41 10.64 -31.73
CA ARG A 155 19.63 11.37 -31.35
C ARG A 155 20.68 11.40 -32.48
N LEU A 156 20.87 10.28 -33.19
CA LEU A 156 21.76 10.21 -34.35
C LEU A 156 21.28 11.13 -35.48
N LYS A 157 19.98 11.11 -35.81
CA LYS A 157 19.39 12.01 -36.82
C LYS A 157 19.59 13.48 -36.43
N TYR A 158 19.33 13.83 -35.18
CA TYR A 158 19.56 15.18 -34.67
C TYR A 158 21.03 15.61 -34.81
N LEU A 159 21.98 14.73 -34.47
CA LEU A 159 23.41 15.02 -34.64
C LEU A 159 23.84 15.14 -36.10
N GLN A 160 23.17 14.43 -37.02
CA GLN A 160 23.36 14.59 -38.46
C GLN A 160 22.79 15.91 -38.99
N GLU A 161 21.60 16.30 -38.52
CA GLU A 161 20.95 17.57 -38.88
C GLU A 161 21.75 18.78 -38.40
N THR A 162 22.34 18.71 -37.20
CA THR A 162 23.25 19.75 -36.69
C THR A 162 24.63 19.70 -37.37
N GLY A 163 24.91 18.68 -38.18
CA GLY A 163 26.18 18.51 -38.90
C GLY A 163 27.35 18.09 -38.00
N SER A 164 27.07 17.65 -36.77
CA SER A 164 28.07 17.21 -35.79
C SER A 164 28.68 15.86 -36.17
N ILE A 165 27.87 14.99 -36.80
CA ILE A 165 28.31 13.70 -37.37
C ILE A 165 27.76 13.54 -38.78
N THR A 166 28.37 12.65 -39.56
CA THR A 166 27.89 12.24 -40.88
C THR A 166 27.94 10.73 -40.97
N GLY A 167 26.90 10.11 -41.52
CA GLY A 167 26.84 8.65 -41.58
C GLY A 167 25.63 8.10 -42.32
N LEU A 168 25.57 6.77 -42.42
CA LEU A 168 24.54 6.04 -43.14
C LEU A 168 23.89 5.00 -42.20
N PHE A 169 22.57 4.89 -42.29
CA PHE A 169 21.80 3.84 -41.65
C PHE A 169 21.57 2.69 -42.62
N ASP A 170 21.78 1.47 -42.15
CA ASP A 170 21.38 0.24 -42.83
C ASP A 170 19.95 -0.14 -42.40
N ASP A 171 19.18 -0.78 -43.28
CA ASP A 171 17.83 -1.27 -42.98
C ASP A 171 17.82 -2.38 -41.91
N ARG A 172 19.00 -2.96 -41.66
CA ARG A 172 19.26 -4.00 -40.65
C ARG A 172 19.66 -3.46 -39.27
N GLY A 173 19.57 -2.16 -39.04
CA GLY A 173 19.90 -1.57 -37.74
C GLY A 173 21.40 -1.36 -37.49
N LYS A 174 22.17 -1.10 -38.56
CA LYS A 174 23.59 -0.71 -38.46
C LYS A 174 23.75 0.77 -38.74
N TYR A 175 24.73 1.38 -38.10
CA TYR A 175 25.15 2.74 -38.38
C TYR A 175 26.61 2.78 -38.77
N ILE A 176 26.90 3.51 -39.85
CA ILE A 176 28.26 3.73 -40.36
C ILE A 176 28.54 5.21 -40.30
N TYR A 177 29.49 5.60 -39.46
CA TYR A 177 30.04 6.95 -39.44
C TYR A 177 31.06 7.12 -40.57
N LEU A 178 30.91 8.22 -41.32
CA LEU A 178 31.81 8.63 -42.39
C LEU A 178 32.33 10.02 -42.07
N THR A 179 33.63 10.22 -42.15
CA THR A 179 34.22 11.55 -42.00
C THR A 179 33.91 12.41 -43.23
N ARG A 180 33.91 13.74 -43.06
CA ARG A 180 33.72 14.68 -44.17
C ARG A 180 34.78 14.49 -45.26
N ASP A 181 36.03 14.25 -44.87
CA ASP A 181 37.13 13.98 -45.80
C ASP A 181 36.89 12.71 -46.63
N GLU A 182 36.41 11.62 -46.01
CA GLU A 182 36.05 10.39 -46.72
C GLU A 182 34.93 10.65 -47.75
N MET A 183 33.89 11.38 -47.36
CA MET A 183 32.80 11.78 -48.26
C MET A 183 33.27 12.65 -49.43
N GLU A 184 34.17 13.59 -49.19
CA GLU A 184 34.75 14.45 -50.22
C GLU A 184 35.62 13.67 -51.20
N ARG A 185 36.45 12.74 -50.71
CA ARG A 185 37.27 11.86 -51.55
C ARG A 185 36.39 11.02 -52.48
N VAL A 186 35.32 10.43 -51.96
CA VAL A 186 34.36 9.64 -52.76
C VAL A 186 33.67 10.54 -53.80
N THR A 187 33.20 11.73 -53.39
CA THR A 187 32.55 12.69 -54.31
C THR A 187 33.48 13.11 -55.44
N LYS A 188 34.75 13.38 -55.13
CA LYS A 188 35.77 13.75 -56.14
C LYS A 188 36.02 12.60 -57.11
N ALA A 189 36.11 11.36 -56.62
CA ALA A 189 36.30 10.19 -57.47
C ALA A 189 35.12 9.97 -58.43
N ILE A 190 33.88 10.16 -57.95
CA ILE A 190 32.67 10.08 -58.79
C ILE A 190 32.71 11.16 -59.88
N ARG A 191 33.01 12.42 -59.51
CA ARG A 191 33.06 13.55 -60.47
C ARG A 191 34.13 13.37 -61.54
N GLN A 192 35.30 12.84 -61.17
CA GLN A 192 36.41 12.62 -62.10
C GLN A 192 36.12 11.51 -63.13
N ARG A 193 35.42 10.44 -62.73
CA ARG A 193 35.10 9.32 -63.62
C ARG A 193 33.82 9.56 -64.44
N GLY A 194 32.93 10.44 -63.99
CA GLY A 194 31.68 10.75 -64.65
C GLY A 194 30.66 9.60 -64.55
N ARG A 195 30.71 8.65 -65.49
CA ARG A 195 29.85 7.46 -65.45
C ARG A 195 30.59 6.33 -64.72
N ILE A 196 30.02 5.86 -63.62
CA ILE A 196 30.60 4.78 -62.81
C ILE A 196 29.58 3.65 -62.64
N SER A 197 30.04 2.41 -62.78
CA SER A 197 29.21 1.23 -62.46
C SER A 197 29.11 1.06 -60.95
N PHE A 198 28.05 0.40 -60.46
CA PHE A 198 27.93 0.10 -59.02
C PHE A 198 29.14 -0.69 -58.50
N SER A 199 29.64 -1.67 -59.27
CA SER A 199 30.83 -2.45 -58.90
C SER A 199 32.10 -1.62 -58.79
N ASP A 200 32.28 -0.62 -59.64
CA ASP A 200 33.44 0.27 -59.56
C ASP A 200 33.32 1.25 -58.40
N LEU A 201 32.09 1.73 -58.13
CA LEU A 201 31.82 2.57 -56.97
C LEU A 201 32.13 1.81 -55.68
N SER A 202 31.67 0.57 -55.53
CA SER A 202 31.97 -0.24 -54.35
C SER A 202 33.47 -0.43 -54.14
N LYS A 203 34.24 -0.68 -55.21
CA LYS A 203 35.71 -0.80 -55.11
C LYS A 203 36.35 0.50 -54.63
N ILE A 204 36.00 1.62 -55.25
CA ILE A 204 36.52 2.94 -54.87
C ILE A 204 36.11 3.29 -53.43
N SER A 205 34.86 3.03 -53.05
CA SER A 205 34.37 3.27 -51.69
C SER A 205 35.14 2.45 -50.67
N ASN A 206 35.43 1.17 -50.94
CA ASN A 206 36.22 0.32 -50.05
C ASN A 206 37.69 0.74 -49.94
N GLU A 207 38.25 1.37 -50.98
CA GLU A 207 39.61 1.92 -50.94
C GLU A 207 39.68 3.27 -50.19
N LEU A 208 38.62 4.08 -50.27
CA LEU A 208 38.60 5.44 -49.73
C LEU A 208 38.04 5.55 -48.31
N ILE A 209 37.25 4.57 -47.88
CA ILE A 209 36.63 4.51 -46.55
C ILE A 209 37.38 3.47 -45.74
N ASP A 210 37.98 3.90 -44.63
CA ASP A 210 38.68 3.00 -43.73
C ASP A 210 37.77 2.59 -42.58
N PHE A 211 37.42 1.30 -42.53
CA PHE A 211 36.60 0.70 -41.48
C PHE A 211 37.42 0.12 -40.32
N SER A 212 38.71 0.45 -40.20
CA SER A 212 39.61 0.00 -39.12
C SER A 212 39.26 0.55 -37.71
N GLY A 213 38.01 0.98 -37.50
CA GLY A 213 37.48 1.29 -36.18
C GLY A 213 37.70 0.11 -35.24
N THR A 214 38.24 0.40 -34.07
CA THR A 214 38.70 -0.60 -33.12
C THR A 214 37.51 -1.42 -32.64
N ARG A 215 37.37 -2.65 -33.15
CA ARG A 215 36.41 -3.65 -32.69
C ARG A 215 36.84 -4.16 -31.31
N THR A 216 36.86 -3.29 -30.32
CA THR A 216 37.48 -3.55 -29.02
C THR A 216 36.43 -3.56 -27.93
N VAL A 217 35.55 -4.56 -27.88
CA VAL A 217 34.92 -4.90 -26.59
C VAL A 217 34.59 -6.39 -26.40
N ASN A 218 34.21 -7.16 -27.42
CA ASN A 218 33.53 -8.45 -27.16
C ASN A 218 34.34 -9.76 -27.33
N ASP A 219 35.63 -9.73 -27.67
CA ASP A 219 36.41 -10.98 -27.84
C ASP A 219 37.05 -11.50 -26.53
N LYS A 220 36.81 -10.85 -25.39
CA LYS A 220 37.45 -11.21 -24.10
C LYS A 220 36.53 -11.84 -23.04
N LEU A 221 35.25 -12.10 -23.35
CA LEU A 221 34.31 -12.69 -22.38
C LEU A 221 33.94 -14.17 -22.65
N LEU A 222 34.61 -14.85 -23.59
CA LEU A 222 34.27 -16.24 -23.97
C LEU A 222 35.33 -17.29 -23.58
N GLU A 223 36.40 -16.95 -22.87
CA GLU A 223 37.47 -17.91 -22.53
C GLU A 223 37.59 -18.29 -21.04
N THR A 224 36.61 -17.95 -20.19
CA THR A 224 36.64 -18.36 -18.78
C THR A 224 35.42 -19.17 -18.40
N ASP A 225 35.25 -20.37 -18.96
CA ASP A 225 34.34 -21.39 -18.38
C ASP A 225 34.63 -22.86 -18.80
N ASP A 226 35.83 -23.18 -19.31
CA ASP A 226 36.18 -24.55 -19.73
C ASP A 226 37.32 -25.21 -18.92
N THR A 227 37.43 -24.91 -17.62
CA THR A 227 38.30 -25.69 -16.71
C THR A 227 37.67 -25.94 -15.34
N ALA A 228 36.54 -26.67 -15.30
CA ALA A 228 36.14 -27.41 -14.10
C ALA A 228 35.07 -28.46 -14.43
N ASN A 229 35.49 -29.63 -14.94
CA ASN A 229 34.89 -30.91 -14.56
C ASN A 229 35.83 -32.08 -14.86
#